data_AF-I4C198-F1
#
_entry.id   AF-I4C198-F1
#
_cell.length_a   1.000
_cell.length_b   1.000
_cell.length_c   1.000
_cell.angle_alpha   90.00
_cell.angle_beta   90.00
_cell.angle_gamma   90.00
#
_symmetry.space_group_name_H-M   'P 1'
#
loop_
_entity.id
_entity.type
_entity.pdbx_description
1 polymer ?
#
loop_
_entity_poly.entity_id
_entity_poly.type
_entity_poly.pdbx_seq_one_letter_code
_entity_poly.pdbx_strand_id
1 'polypeptide(L)'
;MPLDFGNISQALRIFAGATAHQSQEHIKPTHQYVALRLVLEGGFFPDEITPHPPVKASRSRNGWILEYAPEQRTDSEQTVFGGMKTKQIDVVVAKNGIGPVVAVSVKGTFRAYRNLVNRMEEAIGDSTNVHVMYPGLVYGFLSLLRANRQSDGYLANDMGVAEDNTISPQIRRYYAALCEMAGRRFIRNDYTRYESVGLVLVENSAEAMGTINPLFPEPDTPLRVEPFFSKLFDIYDLRYPFRAEHLPSVRRAEWLTSSPLFQQVTELHGQSIEEILGYTPRICE
;
A
#
# COMPACT_ATOMS: atom_id res chain seq x y z
N MET A 1 4.54 0.35 22.13
CA MET A 1 4.12 0.62 20.74
C MET A 1 4.92 1.81 20.20
N PRO A 2 5.32 1.86 18.93
CA PRO A 2 6.03 3.00 18.35
C PRO A 2 5.14 4.23 18.31
N LEU A 3 5.73 5.43 18.45
CA LEU A 3 5.02 6.71 18.31
C LEU A 3 4.43 6.94 16.90
N ASP A 4 4.89 6.21 15.88
CA ASP A 4 4.42 6.42 14.51
C ASP A 4 3.57 5.24 14.01
N PHE A 5 2.95 4.50 14.93
CA PHE A 5 2.20 3.29 14.61
C PHE A 5 1.08 3.57 13.60
N GLY A 6 1.09 2.86 12.47
CA GLY A 6 0.04 2.95 11.46
C GLY A 6 0.02 4.22 10.62
N ASN A 7 0.99 5.14 10.78
CA ASN A 7 1.11 6.37 10.01
C ASN A 7 2.11 6.24 8.84
N ILE A 8 1.73 6.68 7.64
CA ILE A 8 2.58 6.58 6.44
C ILE A 8 3.84 7.45 6.52
N SER A 9 3.79 8.56 7.27
CA SER A 9 4.83 9.60 7.27
C SER A 9 6.19 9.07 7.69
N GLN A 10 6.25 8.15 8.66
CA GLN A 10 7.50 7.55 9.10
C GLN A 10 8.11 6.64 8.02
N ALA A 11 7.28 5.83 7.35
CA ALA A 11 7.72 4.98 6.26
C ALA A 11 8.28 5.83 5.10
N LEU A 12 7.62 6.94 4.77
CA LEU A 12 8.08 7.87 3.74
C LEU A 12 9.36 8.60 4.15
N ARG A 13 9.54 8.94 5.43
CA ARG A 13 10.81 9.52 5.94
C ARG A 13 11.98 8.57 5.76
N ILE A 14 11.80 7.29 6.12
CA ILE A 14 12.85 6.27 5.94
C ILE A 14 13.17 6.10 4.45
N PHE A 15 12.15 6.05 3.60
CA PHE A 15 12.31 6.01 2.15
C PHE A 15 13.08 7.23 1.61
N ALA A 16 12.70 8.44 2.02
CA ALA A 16 13.33 9.68 1.59
C ALA A 16 14.79 9.82 2.06
N GLY A 17 15.11 9.35 3.27
CA GLY A 17 16.45 9.42 3.86
C GLY A 17 17.43 8.34 3.39
N ALA A 18 16.95 7.29 2.73
CA ALA A 18 17.79 6.16 2.33
C ALA A 18 18.88 6.57 1.32
N THR A 19 20.11 6.11 1.54
CA THR A 19 21.28 6.44 0.71
C THR A 19 21.72 5.29 -0.21
N ALA A 20 21.25 4.07 0.03
CA ALA A 20 21.58 2.88 -0.75
C ALA A 20 20.34 2.08 -1.13
N HIS A 21 20.42 1.42 -2.30
CA HIS A 21 19.36 0.55 -2.84
C HIS A 21 19.43 -0.89 -2.34
N GLN A 22 20.57 -1.30 -1.77
CA GLN A 22 20.77 -2.69 -1.37
C GLN A 22 19.81 -3.06 -0.22
N SER A 23 19.36 -4.32 -0.20
CA SER A 23 18.47 -4.99 0.79
C SER A 23 16.99 -4.61 0.89
N GLN A 24 16.45 -3.70 0.05
CA GLN A 24 15.02 -3.26 0.13
C GLN A 24 14.59 -2.68 1.49
N GLU A 25 15.52 -2.46 2.43
CA GLU A 25 15.22 -1.99 3.79
C GLU A 25 14.46 -0.67 3.81
N HIS A 26 14.66 0.15 2.78
CA HIS A 26 13.98 1.43 2.63
C HIS A 26 12.49 1.35 2.28
N ILE A 27 12.02 0.22 1.73
CA ILE A 27 10.62 0.07 1.31
C ILE A 27 9.81 -0.83 2.25
N LYS A 28 10.48 -1.73 2.98
CA LYS A 28 9.84 -2.61 3.99
C LYS A 28 8.97 -1.87 5.03
N PRO A 29 9.33 -0.68 5.55
CA PRO A 29 8.43 0.08 6.41
C PRO A 29 7.10 0.42 5.73
N THR A 30 7.10 0.65 4.41
CA THR A 30 5.87 0.86 3.64
C THR A 30 5.07 -0.42 3.53
N HIS A 31 5.71 -1.59 3.41
CA HIS A 31 5.01 -2.88 3.41
C HIS A 31 4.26 -3.09 4.73
N GLN A 32 4.90 -2.77 5.87
CA GLN A 32 4.27 -2.83 7.20
C GLN A 32 3.10 -1.85 7.34
N TYR A 33 3.25 -0.62 6.84
CA TYR A 33 2.15 0.35 6.82
C TYR A 33 0.96 -0.17 6.01
N VAL A 34 1.20 -0.72 4.82
CA VAL A 34 0.15 -1.32 3.98
C VAL A 34 -0.52 -2.49 4.70
N ALA A 35 0.26 -3.41 5.30
CA ALA A 35 -0.26 -4.55 6.06
C ALA A 35 -1.12 -4.11 7.25
N LEU A 36 -0.66 -3.12 8.02
CA LEU A 36 -1.43 -2.55 9.13
C LEU A 36 -2.73 -1.90 8.65
N ARG A 37 -2.69 -1.12 7.56
CA ARG A 37 -3.88 -0.46 7.03
C ARG A 37 -4.91 -1.46 6.50
N LEU A 38 -4.48 -2.57 5.91
CA LEU A 38 -5.35 -3.69 5.54
C LEU A 38 -6.03 -4.35 6.76
N VAL A 39 -5.38 -4.39 7.93
CA VAL A 39 -6.06 -4.80 9.17
C VAL A 39 -7.02 -3.71 9.65
N LEU A 40 -6.51 -2.51 9.91
CA LEU A 40 -7.21 -1.47 10.64
C LEU A 40 -8.40 -0.91 9.85
N GLU A 41 -8.19 -0.49 8.61
CA GLU A 41 -9.23 0.04 7.72
C GLU A 41 -9.89 -1.08 6.89
N GLY A 42 -9.09 -2.07 6.47
CA GLY A 42 -9.58 -3.16 5.64
C GLY A 42 -10.37 -4.22 6.40
N GLY A 43 -10.17 -4.40 7.71
CA GLY A 43 -10.85 -5.44 8.48
C GLY A 43 -10.40 -6.86 8.16
N PHE A 44 -9.23 -7.03 7.53
CA PHE A 44 -8.62 -8.35 7.34
C PHE A 44 -7.97 -8.82 8.63
N PHE A 45 -8.00 -10.13 8.91
CA PHE A 45 -7.34 -10.65 10.10
C PHE A 45 -5.83 -10.62 9.93
N PRO A 46 -5.04 -10.30 10.97
CA PRO A 46 -3.57 -10.26 10.87
C PRO A 46 -2.97 -11.56 10.33
N ASP A 47 -3.50 -12.71 10.76
CA ASP A 47 -3.07 -14.05 10.32
C ASP A 47 -3.32 -14.33 8.83
N GLU A 48 -4.18 -13.53 8.18
CA GLU A 48 -4.46 -13.63 6.73
C GLU A 48 -3.47 -12.82 5.90
N ILE A 49 -2.61 -12.02 6.53
CA ILE A 49 -1.75 -11.04 5.86
C ILE A 49 -0.28 -11.48 5.93
N THR A 50 0.41 -11.39 4.80
CA THR A 50 1.86 -11.52 4.70
C THR A 50 2.44 -10.25 4.06
N PRO A 51 3.45 -9.58 4.63
CA PRO A 51 4.03 -9.82 5.95
C PRO A 51 3.00 -9.67 7.07
N HIS A 52 3.21 -10.42 8.16
CA HIS A 52 2.33 -10.35 9.31
C HIS A 52 2.57 -9.03 10.06
N PRO A 53 1.53 -8.20 10.28
CA PRO A 53 1.68 -6.94 11.00
C PRO A 53 1.89 -7.17 12.52
N PRO A 54 2.38 -6.17 13.27
CA PRO A 54 2.64 -6.27 14.72
C PRO A 54 1.36 -6.20 15.58
N VAL A 55 0.29 -6.89 15.18
CA VAL A 55 -1.01 -6.91 15.87
C VAL A 55 -1.60 -8.31 15.81
N LYS A 56 -2.37 -8.66 16.84
CA LYS A 56 -3.15 -9.89 16.87
C LYS A 56 -4.63 -9.56 17.04
N ALA A 57 -5.48 -10.41 16.46
CA ALA A 57 -6.92 -10.33 16.63
C ALA A 57 -7.40 -11.43 17.57
N SER A 58 -8.34 -11.12 18.46
CA SER A 58 -8.96 -12.11 19.34
C SER A 58 -10.47 -11.85 19.48
N ARG A 59 -11.23 -12.90 19.80
CA ARG A 59 -12.68 -12.80 19.92
C ARG A 59 -13.07 -12.46 21.37
N SER A 60 -13.78 -11.35 21.52
CA SER A 60 -14.48 -10.92 22.73
C SER A 60 -15.94 -11.39 22.69
N ARG A 61 -16.64 -11.35 23.83
CA ARG A 61 -18.09 -11.56 23.91
C ARG A 61 -18.87 -10.62 22.99
N ASN A 62 -18.38 -9.39 22.81
CA ASN A 62 -19.09 -8.33 22.08
C ASN A 62 -18.62 -8.17 20.63
N GLY A 63 -17.51 -8.79 20.22
CA GLY A 63 -16.94 -8.54 18.90
C GLY A 63 -15.48 -8.96 18.77
N TRP A 64 -14.81 -8.48 17.72
CA TRP A 64 -13.37 -8.67 17.54
C TRP A 64 -12.61 -7.53 18.21
N ILE A 65 -11.52 -7.86 18.90
CA ILE A 65 -10.59 -6.88 19.45
C ILE A 65 -9.22 -7.01 18.80
N LEU A 66 -8.50 -5.91 18.75
CA LEU A 66 -7.10 -5.86 18.36
C LEU A 66 -6.20 -5.54 19.54
N GLU A 67 -5.06 -6.22 19.58
CA GLU A 67 -4.00 -6.01 20.56
C GLU A 67 -2.66 -5.82 19.85
N TYR A 68 -1.81 -4.95 20.40
CA TYR A 68 -0.44 -4.80 19.92
C TYR A 68 0.39 -6.04 20.27
N ALA A 69 1.03 -6.64 19.27
CA ALA A 69 1.79 -7.89 19.40
C ALA A 69 3.05 -7.81 18.52
N PRO A 70 4.08 -7.04 18.92
CA PRO A 70 5.27 -6.79 18.10
C PRO A 70 6.03 -8.07 17.73
N GLU A 71 5.97 -9.08 18.59
CA GLU A 71 6.60 -10.38 18.39
C GLU A 71 6.01 -11.18 17.22
N GLN A 72 4.80 -10.87 16.77
CA GLN A 72 4.18 -11.50 15.60
C GLN A 72 4.61 -10.89 14.27
N ARG A 73 5.30 -9.73 14.31
CA ARG A 73 5.72 -9.05 13.10
C ARG A 73 6.69 -9.93 12.30
N THR A 74 6.40 -10.08 11.01
CA THR A 74 7.37 -10.63 10.05
C THR A 74 7.67 -9.61 8.97
N ASP A 75 8.81 -9.71 8.29
CA ASP A 75 9.14 -8.88 7.13
C ASP A 75 9.25 -9.74 5.84
N SER A 76 8.70 -10.96 5.88
CA SER A 76 8.70 -11.89 4.75
C SER A 76 7.59 -11.55 3.76
N GLU A 77 7.92 -11.64 2.48
CA GLU A 77 6.97 -11.51 1.37
C GLU A 77 6.39 -12.87 1.00
N GLN A 78 5.21 -12.88 0.38
CA GLN A 78 4.57 -14.12 -0.04
C GLN A 78 4.88 -14.43 -1.51
N THR A 79 5.34 -15.65 -1.77
CA THR A 79 5.42 -16.18 -3.14
C THR A 79 4.08 -16.79 -3.53
N VAL A 80 3.49 -16.28 -4.62
CA VAL A 80 2.27 -16.81 -5.21
C VAL A 80 2.56 -17.40 -6.59
N PHE A 81 1.74 -18.35 -7.04
CA PHE A 81 1.80 -18.79 -8.43
C PHE A 81 1.24 -17.71 -9.34
N GLY A 82 1.93 -17.42 -10.44
CA GLY A 82 1.35 -16.67 -11.55
C GLY A 82 1.03 -17.62 -12.71
N GLY A 83 0.36 -17.10 -13.74
CA GLY A 83 -0.02 -17.87 -14.91
C GLY A 83 1.17 -18.39 -15.72
N MET A 84 2.31 -17.70 -15.65
CA MET A 84 3.55 -18.08 -16.35
C MET A 84 4.69 -18.44 -15.38
N LYS A 85 4.86 -17.66 -14.31
CA LYS A 85 5.92 -17.84 -13.32
C LYS A 85 5.44 -17.48 -11.93
N THR A 86 6.09 -17.99 -10.89
CA THR A 86 5.85 -17.54 -9.53
C THR A 86 6.21 -16.06 -9.38
N LYS A 87 5.52 -15.37 -8.46
CA LYS A 87 5.79 -13.98 -8.13
C LYS A 87 5.87 -13.82 -6.62
N GLN A 88 6.92 -13.15 -6.17
CA GLN A 88 7.00 -12.64 -4.81
C GLN A 88 6.25 -11.30 -4.74
N ILE A 89 5.22 -11.21 -3.90
CA ILE A 89 4.39 -10.02 -3.74
C ILE A 89 4.63 -9.41 -2.37
N ASP A 90 4.74 -8.08 -2.36
CA ASP A 90 5.19 -7.29 -1.21
C ASP A 90 4.23 -7.37 -0.02
N VAL A 91 2.91 -7.30 -0.26
CA VAL A 91 1.86 -7.54 0.74
C VAL A 91 0.71 -8.35 0.13
N VAL A 92 0.27 -9.41 0.79
CA VAL A 92 -0.81 -10.29 0.33
C VAL A 92 -1.76 -10.59 1.47
N VAL A 93 -3.06 -10.55 1.17
CA VAL A 93 -4.13 -11.13 2.00
C VAL A 93 -4.56 -12.44 1.35
N ALA A 94 -4.44 -13.54 2.08
CA ALA A 94 -4.87 -14.86 1.65
C ALA A 94 -5.95 -15.41 2.59
N LYS A 95 -7.09 -15.82 2.01
CA LYS A 95 -8.18 -16.45 2.75
C LYS A 95 -8.07 -17.96 2.66
N ASN A 96 -8.19 -18.65 3.79
CA ASN A 96 -8.18 -20.12 3.80
C ASN A 96 -9.30 -20.69 2.91
N GLY A 97 -8.98 -21.69 2.09
CA GLY A 97 -9.89 -22.30 1.13
C GLY A 97 -10.16 -21.49 -0.15
N ILE A 98 -9.62 -20.27 -0.28
CA ILE A 98 -9.79 -19.40 -1.46
C ILE A 98 -8.44 -19.06 -2.09
N GLY A 99 -7.43 -18.74 -1.29
CA GLY A 99 -6.12 -18.28 -1.74
C GLY A 99 -6.00 -16.74 -1.67
N PRO A 100 -5.09 -16.14 -2.46
CA PRO A 100 -4.89 -14.69 -2.49
C PRO A 100 -6.16 -13.95 -2.94
N VAL A 101 -6.59 -12.98 -2.14
CA VAL A 101 -7.81 -12.18 -2.41
C VAL A 101 -7.53 -10.69 -2.52
N VAL A 102 -6.50 -10.19 -1.83
CA VAL A 102 -5.95 -8.85 -2.00
C VAL A 102 -4.44 -8.96 -2.09
N ALA A 103 -3.83 -8.18 -2.97
CA ALA A 103 -2.39 -8.04 -3.09
C ALA A 103 -2.05 -6.57 -3.26
N VAL A 104 -0.91 -6.14 -2.73
CA VAL A 104 -0.36 -4.81 -2.98
C VAL A 104 1.12 -4.98 -3.29
N SER A 105 1.52 -4.55 -4.48
CA SER A 105 2.94 -4.40 -4.78
C SER A 105 3.38 -2.98 -4.51
N VAL A 106 4.51 -2.83 -3.84
CA VAL A 106 5.13 -1.55 -3.49
C VAL A 106 6.48 -1.46 -4.19
N LYS A 107 6.73 -0.34 -4.87
CA LYS A 107 8.01 -0.11 -5.55
C LYS A 107 8.55 1.27 -5.23
N GLY A 108 9.82 1.32 -4.87
CA GLY A 108 10.55 2.55 -4.56
C GLY A 108 11.59 2.90 -5.64
N THR A 109 11.64 4.16 -6.05
CA THR A 109 12.66 4.69 -6.97
C THR A 109 13.30 5.94 -6.39
N PHE A 110 14.60 5.86 -6.10
CA PHE A 110 15.38 6.98 -5.57
C PHE A 110 16.07 7.80 -6.63
N ARG A 111 16.60 7.15 -7.65
CA ARG A 111 17.41 7.70 -8.74
C ARG A 111 17.13 6.92 -10.01
N ALA A 112 17.79 7.29 -11.10
CA ALA A 112 17.74 6.64 -12.40
C ALA A 112 16.34 6.65 -13.02
N TYR A 113 15.71 7.83 -13.13
CA TYR A 113 14.39 7.95 -13.75
C TYR A 113 14.36 7.53 -15.23
N ARG A 114 15.52 7.46 -15.88
CA ARG A 114 15.67 6.83 -17.21
C ARG A 114 15.15 5.39 -17.27
N ASN A 115 15.14 4.67 -16.15
CA ASN A 115 14.71 3.26 -16.06
C ASN A 115 13.21 3.11 -15.75
N LEU A 116 12.45 4.19 -15.61
CA LEU A 116 11.02 4.12 -15.28
C LEU A 116 10.19 3.37 -16.35
N VAL A 117 10.64 3.38 -17.61
CA VAL A 117 9.99 2.62 -18.69
C VAL A 117 10.11 1.11 -18.43
N ASN A 118 11.31 0.62 -18.12
CA ASN A 118 11.51 -0.80 -17.78
C ASN A 118 10.66 -1.18 -16.56
N ARG A 119 10.55 -0.28 -15.57
CA ARG A 119 9.73 -0.50 -14.37
C ARG A 119 8.23 -0.55 -14.67
N MET A 120 7.77 0.23 -15.63
CA MET A 120 6.40 0.15 -16.15
C MET A 120 6.14 -1.20 -16.83
N GLU A 121 7.05 -1.65 -17.71
CA GLU A 121 6.91 -2.95 -18.38
C GLU A 121 6.88 -4.12 -17.38
N GLU A 122 7.72 -4.07 -16.36
CA GLU A 122 7.71 -5.04 -15.25
C GLU A 122 6.35 -5.05 -14.52
N ALA A 123 5.79 -3.88 -14.21
CA ALA A 123 4.49 -3.78 -13.54
C ALA A 123 3.32 -4.31 -14.40
N ILE A 124 3.34 -4.07 -15.72
CA ILE A 124 2.37 -4.66 -16.65
C ILE A 124 2.51 -6.19 -16.66
N GLY A 125 3.74 -6.70 -16.72
CA GLY A 125 4.02 -8.13 -16.68
C GLY A 125 3.55 -8.78 -15.36
N ASP A 126 3.72 -8.09 -14.23
CA ASP A 126 3.34 -8.57 -12.91
C ASP A 126 1.82 -8.66 -12.74
N SER A 127 1.08 -7.59 -13.04
CA SER A 127 -0.39 -7.60 -13.02
C SER A 127 -0.96 -8.69 -13.93
N THR A 128 -0.44 -8.77 -15.15
CA THR A 128 -0.82 -9.78 -16.13
C THR A 128 -0.62 -11.20 -15.59
N ASN A 129 0.60 -11.50 -15.14
CA ASN A 129 0.96 -12.83 -14.66
C ASN A 129 0.08 -13.27 -13.48
N VAL A 130 -0.19 -12.37 -12.53
CA VAL A 130 -0.95 -12.71 -11.33
C VAL A 130 -2.45 -12.80 -11.63
N HIS A 131 -3.03 -11.89 -12.41
CA HIS A 131 -4.47 -11.93 -12.72
C HIS A 131 -4.87 -13.10 -13.63
N VAL A 132 -3.97 -13.61 -14.47
CA VAL A 132 -4.22 -14.85 -15.22
C VAL A 132 -4.43 -16.03 -14.28
N MET A 133 -3.64 -16.11 -13.20
CA MET A 133 -3.79 -17.19 -12.19
C MET A 133 -4.95 -16.93 -11.23
N TYR A 134 -5.14 -15.68 -10.81
CA TYR A 134 -6.15 -15.28 -9.84
C TYR A 134 -7.04 -14.15 -10.39
N PRO A 135 -8.01 -14.46 -11.27
CA PRO A 135 -8.83 -13.42 -11.91
C PRO A 135 -9.65 -12.57 -10.91
N GLY A 136 -10.01 -13.15 -9.76
CA GLY A 136 -10.74 -12.49 -8.68
C GLY A 136 -9.90 -11.59 -7.78
N LEU A 137 -8.56 -11.74 -7.79
CA LEU A 137 -7.64 -10.99 -6.92
C LEU A 137 -7.83 -9.48 -7.11
N VAL A 138 -7.89 -8.76 -6.00
CA VAL A 138 -7.81 -7.29 -6.00
C VAL A 138 -6.33 -6.90 -5.84
N TYR A 139 -5.73 -6.34 -6.89
CA TYR A 139 -4.31 -6.04 -6.93
C TYR A 139 -4.04 -4.53 -6.98
N GLY A 140 -3.41 -4.02 -5.93
CA GLY A 140 -2.90 -2.66 -5.84
C GLY A 140 -1.44 -2.53 -6.28
N PHE A 141 -1.08 -1.40 -6.87
CA PHE A 141 0.31 -1.02 -7.15
C PHE A 141 0.63 0.36 -6.58
N LEU A 142 1.57 0.43 -5.63
CA LEU A 142 2.00 1.67 -5.00
C LEU A 142 3.45 1.99 -5.42
N SER A 143 3.63 3.08 -6.16
CA SER A 143 4.93 3.56 -6.63
C SER A 143 5.36 4.80 -5.86
N LEU A 144 6.50 4.70 -5.19
CA LEU A 144 7.14 5.81 -4.47
C LEU A 144 8.33 6.30 -5.27
N LEU A 145 8.35 7.59 -5.60
CA LEU A 145 9.45 8.28 -6.26
C LEU A 145 10.02 9.31 -5.28
N ARG A 146 11.33 9.45 -5.16
CA ARG A 146 11.90 10.61 -4.47
C ARG A 146 11.73 11.87 -5.32
N ALA A 147 11.56 13.02 -4.69
CA ALA A 147 11.50 14.33 -5.32
C ALA A 147 12.92 14.91 -5.45
N ASN A 148 13.80 14.29 -6.23
CA ASN A 148 15.15 14.80 -6.41
C ASN A 148 15.11 16.17 -7.11
N ARG A 149 15.40 17.24 -6.37
CA ARG A 149 15.31 18.62 -6.87
C ARG A 149 16.60 19.04 -7.56
N GLN A 150 16.50 19.79 -8.65
CA GLN A 150 17.66 20.34 -9.35
C GLN A 150 18.56 21.20 -8.44
N SER A 151 17.94 21.96 -7.52
CA SER A 151 18.62 22.78 -6.51
C SER A 151 19.60 22.01 -5.63
N ASP A 152 19.39 20.70 -5.48
CA ASP A 152 20.22 19.83 -4.64
C ASP A 152 21.39 19.21 -5.43
N GLY A 153 21.60 19.65 -6.68
CA GLY A 153 22.72 19.24 -7.52
C GLY A 153 22.51 17.91 -8.27
N TYR A 154 21.26 17.41 -8.35
CA TYR A 154 20.97 16.20 -9.13
C TYR A 154 21.10 16.45 -10.64
N LEU A 155 21.75 15.52 -11.34
CA LEU A 155 21.90 15.55 -12.79
C LEU A 155 20.54 15.33 -13.49
N ALA A 156 20.41 15.81 -14.73
CA ALA A 156 19.16 15.75 -15.50
C ALA A 156 18.50 14.34 -15.57
N ASN A 157 19.29 13.27 -15.55
CA ASN A 157 18.79 11.89 -15.58
C ASN A 157 18.22 11.37 -14.25
N ASP A 158 18.59 12.03 -13.15
CA ASP A 158 18.22 11.71 -11.77
C ASP A 158 17.39 12.83 -11.13
N MET A 159 17.07 13.89 -11.88
CA MET A 159 16.24 15.02 -11.46
C MET A 159 14.77 14.70 -11.67
N GLY A 160 13.98 14.82 -10.59
CA GLY A 160 12.55 14.57 -10.57
C GLY A 160 11.74 15.87 -10.61
N VAL A 161 12.31 16.93 -10.05
CA VAL A 161 11.70 18.26 -9.93
C VAL A 161 12.73 19.32 -10.33
N ALA A 162 12.37 20.18 -11.28
CA ALA A 162 13.19 21.31 -11.71
C ALA A 162 13.10 22.50 -10.71
N GLU A 163 13.94 23.52 -10.90
CA GLU A 163 13.95 24.71 -10.02
C GLU A 163 12.61 25.47 -9.99
N ASP A 164 11.88 25.47 -11.11
CA ASP A 164 10.56 26.07 -11.25
C ASP A 164 9.41 25.18 -10.70
N ASN A 165 9.75 24.10 -10.00
CA ASN A 165 8.84 23.03 -9.55
C ASN A 165 8.20 22.19 -10.66
N THR A 166 8.66 22.30 -11.90
CA THR A 166 8.18 21.43 -12.98
C THR A 166 8.66 19.99 -12.77
N ILE A 167 7.73 19.03 -12.88
CA ILE A 167 8.03 17.60 -12.79
C ILE A 167 8.74 17.12 -14.06
N SER A 168 9.77 16.29 -13.90
CA SER A 168 10.60 15.84 -15.02
C SER A 168 9.80 15.08 -16.09
N PRO A 169 10.17 15.21 -17.39
CA PRO A 169 9.47 14.52 -18.48
C PRO A 169 9.43 12.98 -18.32
N GLN A 170 10.44 12.40 -17.66
CA GLN A 170 10.51 10.96 -17.37
C GLN A 170 9.41 10.55 -16.41
N ILE A 171 9.23 11.29 -15.30
CA ILE A 171 8.17 11.03 -14.33
C ILE A 171 6.80 11.27 -14.97
N ARG A 172 6.65 12.30 -15.80
CA ARG A 172 5.40 12.59 -16.53
C ARG A 172 4.98 11.45 -17.46
N ARG A 173 5.92 10.86 -18.21
CA ARG A 173 5.64 9.69 -19.06
C ARG A 173 5.24 8.47 -18.25
N TYR A 174 5.96 8.21 -17.15
CA TYR A 174 5.65 7.11 -16.24
C TYR A 174 4.25 7.27 -15.61
N TYR A 175 3.92 8.48 -15.17
CA TYR A 175 2.59 8.85 -14.69
C TYR A 175 1.49 8.56 -15.71
N ALA A 176 1.67 9.02 -16.96
CA ALA A 176 0.68 8.78 -18.01
C ALA A 176 0.44 7.28 -18.25
N ALA A 177 1.50 6.48 -18.22
CA ALA A 177 1.37 5.03 -18.35
C ALA A 177 0.65 4.39 -17.15
N LEU A 178 0.97 4.81 -15.92
CA LEU A 178 0.29 4.30 -14.73
C LEU A 178 -1.20 4.63 -14.72
N CYS A 179 -1.62 5.78 -15.27
CA CYS A 179 -3.03 6.10 -15.46
C CYS A 179 -3.76 5.06 -16.31
N GLU A 180 -3.15 4.61 -17.41
CA GLU A 180 -3.72 3.57 -18.29
C GLU A 180 -3.77 2.18 -17.64
N MET A 181 -2.90 1.93 -16.67
CA MET A 181 -2.82 0.68 -15.93
C MET A 181 -3.79 0.61 -14.74
N ALA A 182 -4.50 1.69 -14.40
CA ALA A 182 -5.36 1.75 -13.24
C ALA A 182 -6.84 1.44 -13.55
N GLY A 183 -7.61 1.12 -12.50
CA GLY A 183 -9.07 1.10 -12.55
C GLY A 183 -9.70 -0.20 -13.08
N ARG A 184 -9.04 -1.34 -12.95
CA ARG A 184 -9.66 -2.65 -13.22
C ARG A 184 -10.79 -2.91 -12.22
N ARG A 185 -12.05 -2.85 -12.66
CA ARG A 185 -13.21 -3.00 -11.76
C ARG A 185 -13.74 -4.44 -11.71
N PHE A 186 -14.18 -4.99 -12.83
CA PHE A 186 -14.75 -6.33 -12.91
C PHE A 186 -13.72 -7.38 -13.35
N ILE A 187 -13.95 -8.63 -12.98
CA ILE A 187 -13.05 -9.76 -13.28
C ILE A 187 -12.77 -9.90 -14.79
N ARG A 188 -13.75 -9.56 -15.63
CA ARG A 188 -13.65 -9.63 -17.10
C ARG A 188 -13.02 -8.40 -17.75
N ASN A 189 -12.75 -7.33 -17.01
CA ASN A 189 -11.98 -6.22 -17.54
C ASN A 189 -10.54 -6.66 -17.82
N ASP A 190 -9.83 -5.85 -18.60
CA ASP A 190 -8.44 -6.07 -18.97
C ASP A 190 -7.58 -6.47 -17.76
N TYR A 191 -7.03 -7.68 -17.80
CA TYR A 191 -6.27 -8.30 -16.72
C TYR A 191 -4.85 -7.73 -16.60
N THR A 192 -4.42 -6.90 -17.54
CA THR A 192 -3.14 -6.16 -17.50
C THR A 192 -3.21 -4.90 -16.62
N ARG A 193 -4.41 -4.55 -16.13
CA ARG A 193 -4.65 -3.41 -15.26
C ARG A 193 -4.72 -3.82 -13.79
N TYR A 194 -4.32 -2.91 -12.92
CA TYR A 194 -4.52 -2.96 -11.48
C TYR A 194 -5.87 -2.37 -11.09
N GLU A 195 -6.39 -2.82 -9.97
CA GLU A 195 -7.61 -2.32 -9.34
C GLU A 195 -7.40 -0.89 -8.81
N SER A 196 -6.24 -0.66 -8.20
CA SER A 196 -5.85 0.63 -7.66
C SER A 196 -4.37 0.86 -7.90
N VAL A 197 -4.01 2.06 -8.36
CA VAL A 197 -2.62 2.47 -8.51
C VAL A 197 -2.42 3.75 -7.71
N GLY A 198 -1.36 3.80 -6.91
CA GLY A 198 -0.93 4.99 -6.18
C GLY A 198 0.44 5.42 -6.69
N LEU A 199 0.61 6.71 -6.98
CA LEU A 199 1.90 7.31 -7.27
C LEU A 199 2.17 8.40 -6.24
N VAL A 200 3.32 8.31 -5.56
CA VAL A 200 3.71 9.27 -4.53
C VAL A 200 5.07 9.84 -4.87
N LEU A 201 5.15 11.16 -4.96
CA LEU A 201 6.43 11.86 -5.05
C LEU A 201 6.79 12.37 -3.66
N VAL A 202 7.87 11.84 -3.09
CA VAL A 202 8.26 12.02 -1.69
C VAL A 202 9.42 13.01 -1.59
N GLU A 203 9.20 14.10 -0.86
CA GLU A 203 10.23 15.10 -0.60
C GLU A 203 11.38 14.52 0.23
N ASN A 204 12.60 14.91 -0.13
CA ASN A 204 13.82 14.42 0.51
C ASN A 204 14.81 15.53 0.88
N SER A 205 14.35 16.78 0.88
CA SER A 205 15.09 17.89 1.49
C SER A 205 15.06 17.75 3.03
N ALA A 206 15.98 18.43 3.72
CA ALA A 206 16.03 18.38 5.18
C ALA A 206 14.75 18.89 5.86
N GLU A 207 14.09 19.88 5.26
CA GLU A 207 12.90 20.53 5.83
C GLU A 207 11.60 19.74 5.57
N ALA A 208 11.51 19.07 4.42
CA ALA A 208 10.29 18.41 3.96
C ALA A 208 10.42 16.88 3.89
N MET A 209 11.46 16.30 4.51
CA MET A 209 11.77 14.88 4.40
C MET A 209 10.55 13.98 4.72
N GLY A 210 10.23 13.09 3.78
CA GLY A 210 9.14 12.12 3.91
C GLY A 210 7.73 12.71 3.74
N THR A 211 7.60 13.99 3.42
CA THR A 211 6.31 14.58 3.04
C THR A 211 5.98 14.26 1.58
N ILE A 212 4.69 14.22 1.26
CA ILE A 212 4.22 14.02 -0.11
C ILE A 212 4.21 15.37 -0.82
N ASN A 213 4.75 15.42 -2.03
CA ASN A 213 4.71 16.61 -2.85
C ASN A 213 3.25 17.01 -3.11
N PRO A 214 2.83 18.23 -2.74
CA PRO A 214 1.43 18.62 -2.79
C PRO A 214 0.92 18.87 -4.22
N LEU A 215 1.82 19.09 -5.18
CA LEU A 215 1.49 19.45 -6.57
C LEU A 215 1.42 18.24 -7.51
N PHE A 216 1.97 17.09 -7.09
CA PHE A 216 2.03 15.90 -7.93
C PHE A 216 1.86 14.60 -7.13
N PRO A 217 1.03 13.65 -7.60
CA PRO A 217 0.17 13.73 -8.78
C PRO A 217 -0.93 14.80 -8.67
N GLU A 218 -1.48 15.28 -9.79
CA GLU A 218 -2.57 16.28 -9.77
C GLU A 218 -3.80 15.81 -8.95
N PRO A 219 -4.57 16.69 -8.30
CA PRO A 219 -5.68 16.28 -7.42
C PRO A 219 -6.72 15.37 -8.08
N ASP A 220 -7.02 15.56 -9.37
CA ASP A 220 -8.08 14.84 -10.09
C ASP A 220 -7.61 13.50 -10.71
N THR A 221 -6.36 13.09 -10.49
CA THR A 221 -5.81 11.87 -11.09
C THR A 221 -6.27 10.59 -10.39
N PRO A 222 -6.46 9.47 -11.12
CA PRO A 222 -6.72 8.18 -10.48
C PRO A 222 -5.58 7.69 -9.59
N LEU A 223 -4.37 8.25 -9.71
CA LEU A 223 -3.14 7.81 -9.04
C LEU A 223 -2.91 8.42 -7.65
N ARG A 224 -3.84 9.24 -7.15
CA ARG A 224 -3.78 9.75 -5.77
C ARG A 224 -3.71 8.60 -4.76
N VAL A 225 -2.89 8.76 -3.74
CA VAL A 225 -2.72 7.75 -2.68
C VAL A 225 -3.90 7.73 -1.72
N GLU A 226 -4.59 8.85 -1.56
CA GLU A 226 -5.73 9.02 -0.66
C GLU A 226 -6.86 8.02 -0.96
N PRO A 227 -7.37 7.90 -2.20
CA PRO A 227 -8.39 6.90 -2.53
C PRO A 227 -7.82 5.50 -2.78
N PHE A 228 -6.51 5.26 -2.61
CA PHE A 228 -5.89 4.01 -3.01
C PHE A 228 -6.54 2.80 -2.31
N PHE A 229 -6.67 2.87 -0.98
CA PHE A 229 -7.20 1.78 -0.16
C PHE A 229 -8.72 1.64 -0.26
N SER A 230 -9.47 2.74 -0.24
CA SER A 230 -10.93 2.70 -0.42
C SER A 230 -11.32 2.02 -1.73
N LYS A 231 -10.62 2.33 -2.84
CA LYS A 231 -10.81 1.62 -4.12
C LYS A 231 -10.54 0.12 -4.01
N LEU A 232 -9.48 -0.31 -3.31
CA LEU A 232 -9.20 -1.74 -3.09
C LEU A 232 -10.36 -2.41 -2.33
N PHE A 233 -10.86 -1.77 -1.27
CA PHE A 233 -11.95 -2.31 -0.45
C PHE A 233 -13.28 -2.34 -1.20
N ASP A 234 -13.62 -1.30 -1.95
CA ASP A 234 -14.82 -1.25 -2.77
C ASP A 234 -14.84 -2.37 -3.82
N ILE A 235 -13.68 -2.62 -4.45
CA ILE A 235 -13.55 -3.68 -5.45
C ILE A 235 -13.55 -5.06 -4.77
N TYR A 236 -12.96 -5.18 -3.58
CA TYR A 236 -13.07 -6.41 -2.78
C TYR A 236 -14.52 -6.73 -2.46
N ASP A 237 -15.27 -5.77 -1.91
CA ASP A 237 -16.67 -5.96 -1.55
C ASP A 237 -17.55 -6.23 -2.79
N LEU A 238 -17.19 -5.68 -3.94
CA LEU A 238 -17.83 -5.97 -5.23
C LEU A 238 -17.60 -7.42 -5.69
N ARG A 239 -16.39 -7.95 -5.52
CA ARG A 239 -15.97 -9.27 -6.06
C ARG A 239 -16.20 -10.43 -5.11
N TYR A 240 -16.16 -10.15 -3.81
CA TYR A 240 -16.40 -11.09 -2.74
C TYR A 240 -17.69 -10.73 -2.00
N PRO A 241 -18.84 -10.58 -2.71
CA PRO A 241 -20.05 -10.09 -2.10
C PRO A 241 -20.52 -11.03 -0.98
N PHE A 242 -21.33 -10.47 -0.09
CA PHE A 242 -22.06 -11.09 1.03
C PHE A 242 -22.95 -12.31 0.67
N ARG A 243 -22.90 -12.82 -0.57
CA ARG A 243 -23.70 -13.94 -1.08
C ARG A 243 -23.16 -15.32 -0.74
N ALA A 244 -21.99 -15.41 -0.11
CA ALA A 244 -21.55 -16.70 0.39
C ALA A 244 -22.11 -16.91 1.80
N GLU A 245 -23.40 -17.25 1.91
CA GLU A 245 -23.93 -17.93 3.11
C GLU A 245 -23.03 -19.11 3.50
N HIS A 246 -22.31 -19.66 2.52
CA HIS A 246 -21.40 -20.80 2.64
C HIS A 246 -19.90 -20.45 2.82
N LEU A 247 -19.47 -19.17 2.73
CA LEU A 247 -18.06 -18.77 2.97
C LEU A 247 -17.98 -17.57 3.92
N PRO A 248 -18.29 -17.76 5.21
CA PRO A 248 -18.23 -16.67 6.20
C PRO A 248 -16.84 -16.03 6.34
N SER A 249 -15.79 -16.75 5.95
CA SER A 249 -14.40 -16.28 6.00
C SER A 249 -14.11 -15.09 5.08
N VAL A 250 -14.92 -14.83 4.03
CA VAL A 250 -14.72 -13.66 3.15
C VAL A 250 -15.18 -12.35 3.76
N ARG A 251 -15.92 -12.39 4.88
CA ARG A 251 -16.36 -11.17 5.55
C ARG A 251 -15.17 -10.49 6.21
N ARG A 252 -15.11 -9.17 6.05
CA ARG A 252 -14.15 -8.29 6.74
C ARG A 252 -14.68 -8.01 8.14
N ALA A 253 -13.80 -8.07 9.14
CA ALA A 253 -14.15 -7.84 10.54
C ALA A 253 -14.42 -6.36 10.80
N GLU A 254 -15.19 -6.08 11.85
CA GLU A 254 -15.25 -4.78 12.50
C GLU A 254 -14.61 -4.93 13.88
N TRP A 255 -13.80 -3.94 14.24
CA TRP A 255 -13.02 -3.93 15.46
C TRP A 255 -13.77 -3.14 16.53
N LEU A 256 -13.91 -3.70 17.74
CA LEU A 256 -14.51 -2.95 18.83
C LEU A 256 -13.68 -1.69 19.10
N THR A 257 -14.35 -0.54 19.27
CA THR A 257 -13.72 0.71 19.71
C THR A 257 -12.98 0.55 21.04
N SER A 258 -13.45 -0.36 21.89
CA SER A 258 -12.80 -0.76 23.13
C SER A 258 -11.59 -1.68 22.97
N SER A 259 -11.07 -1.88 21.75
CA SER A 259 -9.89 -2.71 21.51
C SER A 259 -8.68 -2.14 22.27
N PRO A 260 -7.91 -2.98 22.99
CA PRO A 260 -6.71 -2.52 23.71
C PRO A 260 -5.73 -1.75 22.83
N LEU A 261 -5.61 -2.13 21.55
CA LEU A 261 -4.80 -1.41 20.58
C LEU A 261 -5.20 0.08 20.48
N PHE A 262 -6.48 0.38 20.27
CA PHE A 262 -6.95 1.75 20.08
C PHE A 262 -6.83 2.59 21.34
N GLN A 263 -7.09 1.99 22.51
CA GLN A 263 -6.90 2.65 23.80
C GLN A 263 -5.44 3.03 24.00
N GLN A 264 -4.51 2.10 23.82
CA GLN A 264 -3.08 2.35 23.97
C GLN A 264 -2.56 3.43 23.01
N VAL A 265 -2.98 3.40 21.74
CA VAL A 265 -2.61 4.43 20.75
C VAL A 265 -3.13 5.80 21.18
N THR A 266 -4.41 5.90 21.52
CA THR A 266 -5.07 7.15 21.92
C THR A 266 -4.41 7.73 23.18
N GLU A 267 -4.13 6.89 24.19
CA GLU A 267 -3.46 7.30 25.42
C GLU A 267 -2.03 7.81 25.19
N LEU A 268 -1.28 7.15 24.29
CA LEU A 268 0.10 7.53 23.98
C LEU A 268 0.20 8.89 23.25
N HIS A 269 -0.79 9.21 22.41
CA HIS A 269 -0.77 10.38 21.54
C HIS A 269 -1.63 11.55 22.03
N GLY A 270 -2.62 11.28 22.88
CA GLY A 270 -3.58 12.30 23.33
C GLY A 270 -4.47 12.85 22.21
N GLN A 271 -4.64 12.09 21.11
CA GLN A 271 -5.42 12.44 19.91
C GLN A 271 -6.39 11.31 19.57
N SER A 272 -7.40 11.58 18.73
CA SER A 272 -8.29 10.51 18.27
C SER A 272 -7.53 9.50 17.41
N ILE A 273 -8.02 8.26 17.33
CA ILE A 273 -7.37 7.22 16.52
C ILE A 273 -7.33 7.62 15.03
N GLU A 274 -8.37 8.28 14.53
CA GLU A 274 -8.46 8.77 13.15
C GLU A 274 -7.44 9.87 12.86
N GLU A 275 -7.21 10.79 13.80
CA GLU A 275 -6.21 11.85 13.66
C GLU A 275 -4.79 11.28 13.60
N ILE A 276 -4.51 10.25 14.41
CA ILE A 276 -3.20 9.60 14.47
C ILE A 276 -2.91 8.80 13.19
N LEU A 277 -3.90 8.02 12.74
CA LEU A 277 -3.77 7.15 11.57
C LEU A 277 -3.85 7.94 10.25
N GLY A 278 -4.62 9.03 10.21
CA GLY A 278 -4.94 9.77 8.98
C GLY A 278 -5.96 9.05 8.09
N TYR A 279 -6.68 8.06 8.64
CA TYR A 279 -7.77 7.32 8.00
C TYR A 279 -8.69 6.74 9.07
N THR A 280 -9.89 6.33 8.66
CA THR A 280 -10.91 5.80 9.58
C THR A 280 -10.77 4.28 9.70
N PRO A 281 -10.41 3.73 10.87
CA PRO A 281 -10.40 2.28 11.07
C PRO A 281 -11.83 1.70 10.98
N ARG A 282 -11.94 0.43 10.60
CA ARG A 282 -13.21 -0.29 10.50
C ARG A 282 -13.69 -0.73 11.89
N ILE A 283 -14.35 0.19 12.59
CA ILE A 283 -14.74 0.03 14.00
C ILE A 283 -16.24 -0.22 14.20
N CYS A 284 -16.58 -0.88 15.31
CA CYS A 284 -17.93 -1.03 15.84
C CYS A 284 -17.99 -0.71 17.34
N GLU A 285 -19.17 -0.37 17.85
CA GLU A 285 -19.42 -0.11 19.27
C GLU A 285 -19.41 -1.37 20.14
#